data_AF-A0A2G2Z092-F1
#
_entry.id   AF-A0A2G2Z092-F1
#
_cell.length_a   1.000
_cell.length_b   1.000
_cell.length_c   1.000
_cell.angle_alpha   90.00
_cell.angle_beta   90.00
_cell.angle_gamma   90.00
#
_symmetry.space_group_name_H-M   'P 1'
#
loop_
_entity.id
_entity.type
_entity.pdbx_description
1 polymer ?
#
loop_
_entity_poly.entity_id
_entity_poly.type
_entity_poly.pdbx_seq_one_letter_code
_entity_poly.pdbx_strand_id
1 'polypeptide(L)'
;MNNSDDEFVIVTSLKDKKWRKVEFPYHIVLVCNGITFHDRIHYRVCCVDDDNNGHECCSEIIYFDPITEEFHMFPLLEPKSDQVENVIVGLGALNECLCIARLDNDKRDVEILVMKEYEVKESWTSLFSIRNLEIDPCYRALTPLFMTDNGELIFTIKNILDKINILVYDPKNDNIKDIQLANGRKERMWCTICYVECLISPDELLLE
;
A
#
# COMPACT_ATOMS: atom_id res chain seq x y z
N MET A 1 25.36 -23.22 -5.00
CA MET A 1 25.97 -21.93 -5.34
C MET A 1 24.81 -20.98 -5.55
N ASN A 2 24.41 -20.28 -4.49
CA ASN A 2 23.31 -19.33 -4.53
C ASN A 2 23.86 -18.02 -5.07
N ASN A 3 23.60 -17.73 -6.34
CA ASN A 3 23.60 -16.34 -6.80
C ASN A 3 22.28 -15.74 -6.31
N SER A 4 22.22 -15.30 -5.05
CA SER A 4 21.31 -14.22 -4.71
C SER A 4 21.98 -12.97 -5.25
N ASP A 5 21.43 -12.38 -6.31
CA ASP A 5 21.65 -10.95 -6.50
C ASP A 5 21.13 -10.31 -5.20
N ASP A 6 22.02 -9.74 -4.39
CA ASP A 6 21.65 -9.12 -3.11
C ASP A 6 20.51 -8.12 -3.37
N GLU A 7 19.36 -8.28 -2.71
CA GLU A 7 18.22 -7.37 -2.85
C GLU A 7 18.65 -5.95 -2.45
N PHE A 8 18.30 -4.95 -3.25
CA PHE A 8 18.77 -3.57 -3.02
C PHE A 8 17.80 -2.51 -3.48
N VAL A 9 17.95 -1.32 -2.92
CA VAL A 9 17.35 -0.10 -3.46
C VAL A 9 18.43 0.85 -3.96
N ILE A 10 18.09 1.64 -4.96
CA ILE A 10 18.93 2.74 -5.43
C ILE A 10 18.36 4.03 -4.87
N VAL A 11 19.18 4.74 -4.09
CA VAL A 11 18.82 6.05 -3.55
C VAL A 11 19.62 7.12 -4.28
N THR A 12 19.00 8.28 -4.49
CA THR A 12 19.63 9.43 -5.12
C THR A 12 19.09 10.72 -4.55
N SER A 13 19.94 11.73 -4.45
CA SER A 13 19.55 13.11 -4.14
C SER A 13 19.50 13.90 -5.45
N LEU A 14 18.45 14.72 -5.62
CA LEU A 14 18.36 15.63 -6.75
C LEU A 14 19.50 16.67 -6.76
N LYS A 15 20.04 17.01 -5.59
CA LYS A 15 21.16 17.95 -5.42
C LYS A 15 22.46 17.35 -5.92
N ASP A 16 22.78 16.14 -5.48
CA ASP A 16 24.07 15.51 -5.76
C ASP A 16 24.09 14.71 -7.08
N LYS A 17 22.90 14.31 -7.57
CA LYS A 17 22.69 13.53 -8.80
C LYS A 17 23.55 12.25 -8.85
N LYS A 18 23.84 11.69 -7.68
CA LYS A 18 24.60 10.46 -7.52
C LYS A 18 23.68 9.36 -7.03
N TRP A 19 23.75 8.23 -7.71
CA TRP A 19 23.04 7.01 -7.36
C TRP A 19 23.92 6.21 -6.39
N ARG A 20 23.34 5.78 -5.27
CA ARG A 20 23.98 4.89 -4.30
C ARG A 20 23.12 3.66 -4.09
N LYS A 21 23.78 2.51 -3.92
CA LYS A 21 23.14 1.25 -3.58
C LYS A 21 22.98 1.19 -2.06
N VAL A 22 21.78 0.86 -1.58
CA VAL A 22 21.52 0.48 -0.19
C VAL A 22 21.08 -0.97 -0.20
N GLU A 23 21.80 -1.80 0.53
CA GLU A 23 21.46 -3.21 0.66
C GLU A 23 20.18 -3.35 1.48
N PHE A 24 19.34 -4.28 1.03
CA PHE A 24 18.07 -4.54 1.65
C PHE A 24 18.24 -5.63 2.74
N PRO A 25 17.88 -5.35 4.01
CA PRO A 25 18.30 -6.22 5.12
C PRO A 25 17.37 -7.41 5.39
N TYR A 26 16.26 -7.55 4.65
CA TYR A 26 15.30 -8.64 4.83
C TYR A 26 15.24 -9.51 3.56
N HIS A 27 14.91 -10.80 3.71
CA HIS A 27 14.69 -11.68 2.57
C HIS A 27 13.25 -11.53 2.06
N ILE A 28 13.05 -10.81 0.97
CA ILE A 28 11.72 -10.48 0.44
C ILE A 28 11.53 -11.07 -0.95
N VAL A 29 10.40 -11.76 -1.14
CA VAL A 29 10.06 -12.33 -2.44
C VAL A 29 9.61 -11.24 -3.41
N LEU A 30 8.79 -10.31 -2.93
CA LEU A 30 8.15 -9.29 -3.76
C LEU A 30 7.83 -8.02 -2.97
N VAL A 31 8.14 -6.88 -3.59
CA VAL A 31 7.57 -5.57 -3.20
C VAL A 31 6.30 -5.35 -4.01
N CYS A 32 5.17 -5.15 -3.34
CA CYS A 32 3.89 -5.10 -4.04
C CYS A 32 3.39 -3.69 -4.33
N ASN A 33 3.39 -2.82 -3.33
CA ASN A 33 3.09 -1.40 -3.48
C ASN A 33 3.79 -0.59 -2.39
N GLY A 34 3.95 0.71 -2.63
CA GLY A 34 4.54 1.60 -1.64
C GLY A 34 3.95 3.01 -1.70
N ILE A 35 4.09 3.72 -0.59
CA ILE A 35 3.62 5.09 -0.42
C ILE A 35 4.66 5.90 0.34
N THR A 36 4.62 7.21 0.17
CA THR A 36 5.35 8.13 1.05
C THR A 36 4.41 8.64 2.13
N PHE A 37 4.81 8.54 3.39
CA PHE A 37 4.03 8.99 4.54
C PHE A 37 5.00 9.45 5.63
N HIS A 38 4.79 10.64 6.19
CA HIS A 38 5.71 11.27 7.17
C HIS A 38 7.18 11.23 6.71
N ASP A 39 7.44 11.65 5.47
CA ASP A 39 8.77 11.68 4.84
C ASP A 39 9.52 10.33 4.76
N ARG A 40 8.82 9.23 5.02
CA ARG A 40 9.35 7.86 4.92
C ARG A 40 8.62 7.10 3.82
N ILE A 41 9.34 6.19 3.18
CA ILE A 41 8.76 5.38 2.11
C ILE A 41 8.36 4.03 2.68
N HIS A 42 7.06 3.78 2.76
CA HIS A 42 6.50 2.55 3.28
C HIS A 42 6.19 1.60 2.13
N TYR A 43 6.51 0.33 2.30
CA TYR A 43 6.26 -0.70 1.30
C TYR A 43 5.51 -1.86 1.93
N ARG A 44 4.53 -2.37 1.21
CA ARG A 44 3.95 -3.69 1.51
C ARG A 44 4.76 -4.75 0.79
N VAL A 45 5.13 -5.79 1.52
CA VAL A 45 6.05 -6.81 1.05
C VAL A 45 5.55 -8.22 1.35
N CYS A 46 5.94 -9.16 0.49
CA CYS A 46 5.67 -10.59 0.63
C CYS A 46 6.96 -11.29 1.05
N CYS A 47 6.91 -12.01 2.17
CA CYS A 47 8.03 -12.79 2.69
C CYS A 47 7.84 -14.28 2.39
N VAL A 48 8.93 -15.06 2.41
CA VAL A 48 8.83 -16.52 2.35
C VAL A 48 8.39 -17.02 3.72
N ASP A 49 7.21 -17.64 3.79
CA ASP A 49 6.82 -18.44 4.95
C ASP A 49 7.25 -19.88 4.71
N ASP A 50 8.20 -20.39 5.50
CA ASP A 50 8.65 -21.79 5.44
C ASP A 50 7.52 -22.79 5.68
N ASP A 51 6.43 -22.36 6.33
CA ASP A 51 5.29 -23.21 6.73
C ASP A 51 4.09 -23.19 5.75
N ASN A 52 4.00 -22.21 4.83
CA ASN A 52 2.76 -21.94 4.07
C ASN A 52 2.70 -22.59 2.68
N ASN A 53 3.25 -23.81 2.52
CA ASN A 53 3.01 -24.67 1.35
C ASN A 53 3.20 -23.98 -0.04
N GLY A 54 4.01 -22.92 -0.11
CA GLY A 54 4.27 -22.14 -1.33
C GLY A 54 3.26 -21.03 -1.67
N HIS A 55 2.35 -20.65 -0.77
CA HIS A 55 1.49 -19.49 -0.98
C HIS A 55 2.17 -18.20 -0.50
N GLU A 56 2.59 -17.37 -1.45
CA GLU A 56 3.08 -16.01 -1.19
C GLU A 56 1.96 -15.16 -0.59
N CYS A 57 2.12 -14.71 0.65
CA CYS A 57 1.18 -13.81 1.33
C CYS A 57 1.92 -12.53 1.76
N CYS A 58 1.44 -11.39 1.28
CA CYS A 58 1.93 -10.09 1.71
C CYS A 58 1.26 -9.73 3.04
N SER A 59 2.00 -9.94 4.12
CA SER A 59 1.50 -9.70 5.48
C SER A 59 2.32 -8.64 6.21
N GLU A 60 3.42 -8.17 5.60
CA GLU A 60 4.37 -7.27 6.24
C GLU A 60 4.39 -5.90 5.57
N ILE A 61 4.67 -4.89 6.39
CA ILE A 61 4.97 -3.54 5.95
C ILE A 61 6.35 -3.19 6.49
N ILE A 62 7.17 -2.63 5.62
CA ILE A 62 8.47 -2.06 5.95
C ILE A 62 8.45 -0.59 5.61
N TYR A 63 9.41 0.16 6.13
CA TYR A 63 9.68 1.49 5.64
C TYR A 63 11.17 1.77 5.51
N PHE A 64 11.50 2.66 4.58
CA PHE A 64 12.81 3.25 4.42
C PHE A 64 12.81 4.65 5.04
N ASP A 65 13.72 4.88 5.98
CA ASP A 65 13.97 6.20 6.55
C ASP A 65 15.10 6.89 5.76
N PRO A 66 14.82 7.95 5.00
CA PRO A 66 15.83 8.61 4.17
C PRO A 66 16.87 9.39 4.98
N ILE A 67 16.64 9.65 6.28
CA ILE A 67 17.59 10.36 7.15
C ILE A 67 18.68 9.40 7.63
N THR A 68 18.27 8.23 8.14
CA THR A 68 19.21 7.20 8.59
C THR A 68 19.71 6.31 7.46
N GLU A 69 18.98 6.31 6.33
CA GLU A 69 19.19 5.43 5.18
C GLU A 69 19.01 3.93 5.53
N GLU A 70 18.16 3.64 6.50
CA GLU A 70 17.90 2.30 7.02
C GLU A 70 16.48 1.83 6.71
N PHE A 71 16.32 0.51 6.66
CA PHE A 71 15.01 -0.14 6.58
C PHE A 71 14.58 -0.65 7.94
N HIS A 72 13.29 -0.50 8.22
CA HIS A 72 12.68 -0.96 9.45
C HIS A 72 11.39 -1.71 9.16
N MET A 73 11.10 -2.75 9.95
CA MET A 73 9.78 -3.36 9.98
C MET A 73 8.78 -2.43 10.65
N PHE A 74 7.59 -2.33 10.09
CA PHE A 74 6.53 -1.48 10.62
C PHE A 74 5.64 -2.28 11.60
N PRO A 75 5.26 -1.70 12.75
CA PRO A 75 4.44 -2.41 13.73
C PRO A 75 3.01 -2.61 13.21
N LEU A 76 2.65 -3.88 12.97
CA LEU A 76 1.31 -4.29 12.55
C LEU A 76 0.51 -4.92 13.68
N LEU A 77 -0.82 -4.90 13.54
CA LEU A 77 -1.72 -5.66 14.41
C LEU A 77 -1.39 -7.15 14.28
N GLU A 78 -1.35 -7.85 15.41
CA GLU A 78 -1.36 -9.31 15.37
C GLU A 78 -2.72 -9.79 14.84
N PRO A 79 -2.77 -10.88 14.07
CA PRO A 79 -4.02 -11.53 13.75
C PRO A 79 -4.75 -11.88 15.05
N LYS A 80 -6.08 -11.76 15.05
CA LYS A 80 -6.87 -12.24 16.20
C LYS A 80 -6.70 -13.76 16.30
N SER A 81 -6.85 -14.32 17.50
CA SER A 81 -6.59 -15.75 17.77
C SER A 81 -7.41 -16.74 16.93
N ASP A 82 -8.48 -16.28 16.30
CA ASP A 82 -9.37 -17.01 15.39
C ASP A 82 -9.10 -16.74 13.90
N GLN A 83 -8.13 -15.87 13.58
CA GLN A 83 -7.72 -15.58 12.21
C GLN A 83 -6.52 -16.44 11.81
N VAL A 84 -6.66 -17.10 10.65
CA VAL A 84 -5.64 -18.02 10.14
C VAL A 84 -4.52 -17.24 9.44
N GLU A 85 -4.81 -16.09 8.83
CA GLU A 85 -3.83 -15.27 8.11
C GLU A 85 -4.19 -13.77 8.19
N ASN A 86 -3.18 -12.91 8.35
CA ASN A 86 -3.34 -11.45 8.35
C ASN A 86 -2.98 -10.89 6.96
N VAL A 87 -3.76 -11.24 5.93
CA VAL A 87 -3.39 -10.92 4.54
C VAL A 87 -3.65 -9.45 4.24
N ILE A 88 -2.57 -8.67 4.10
CA ILE A 88 -2.64 -7.27 3.72
C ILE A 88 -2.68 -7.19 2.19
N VAL A 89 -3.73 -6.57 1.67
CA VAL A 89 -3.96 -6.39 0.22
C VAL A 89 -3.86 -4.94 -0.20
N GLY A 90 -3.64 -4.03 0.74
CA GLY A 90 -3.52 -2.61 0.44
C GLY A 90 -2.75 -1.81 1.46
N LEU A 91 -2.12 -0.76 0.96
CA LEU A 91 -1.38 0.25 1.72
C LEU A 91 -1.68 1.60 1.09
N GLY A 92 -2.01 2.60 1.91
CA GLY A 92 -2.38 3.93 1.46
C GLY A 92 -2.31 4.96 2.59
N ALA A 93 -2.73 6.18 2.32
CA ALA A 93 -2.92 7.21 3.33
C ALA A 93 -4.33 7.80 3.20
N LEU A 94 -5.05 7.92 4.31
CA LEU A 94 -6.40 8.48 4.37
C LEU A 94 -6.50 9.45 5.53
N ASN A 95 -6.94 10.69 5.26
CA ASN A 95 -7.09 11.75 6.27
C ASN A 95 -5.85 11.85 7.18
N GLU A 96 -4.67 11.96 6.57
CA GLU A 96 -3.37 12.08 7.25
C GLU A 96 -3.00 10.87 8.14
N CYS A 97 -3.72 9.76 8.04
CA CYS A 97 -3.40 8.51 8.72
C CYS A 97 -2.85 7.49 7.73
N LEU A 98 -1.84 6.73 8.13
CA LEU A 98 -1.45 5.51 7.40
C LEU A 98 -2.63 4.54 7.43
N CYS A 99 -2.92 3.90 6.29
CA CYS A 99 -4.03 2.97 6.19
C CYS A 99 -3.64 1.67 5.49
N ILE A 100 -4.31 0.59 5.87
CA ILE A 100 -4.18 -0.73 5.23
C ILE A 100 -5.54 -1.25 4.82
N ALA A 101 -5.54 -2.07 3.78
CA ALA A 101 -6.68 -2.91 3.43
C ALA A 101 -6.31 -4.36 3.73
N ARG A 102 -7.15 -5.05 4.50
CA ARG A 102 -6.92 -6.41 4.97
C ARG A 102 -8.07 -7.32 4.55
N LEU A 103 -7.76 -8.51 4.06
CA LEU A 103 -8.78 -9.54 3.82
C LEU A 103 -9.25 -10.15 5.14
N ASP A 104 -10.55 -10.39 5.22
CA ASP A 104 -11.13 -11.19 6.30
C ASP A 104 -10.81 -12.69 6.15
N ASN A 105 -11.20 -13.48 7.16
CA ASN A 105 -10.91 -14.92 7.22
C ASN A 105 -11.48 -15.70 6.03
N ASP A 106 -12.66 -15.31 5.56
CA ASP A 106 -13.31 -15.97 4.43
C ASP A 106 -12.79 -15.45 3.07
N LYS A 107 -11.86 -14.48 3.08
CA LYS A 107 -11.28 -13.81 1.91
C LYS A 107 -12.34 -13.21 0.99
N ARG A 108 -13.45 -12.72 1.57
CA ARG A 108 -14.61 -12.15 0.85
C ARG A 108 -14.77 -10.66 1.09
N ASP A 109 -14.41 -10.23 2.29
CA ASP A 109 -14.58 -8.86 2.73
C ASP A 109 -13.22 -8.22 2.95
N VAL A 110 -13.16 -6.92 2.72
CA VAL A 110 -11.94 -6.14 2.87
C VAL A 110 -12.14 -5.09 3.93
N GLU A 111 -11.47 -5.28 5.06
CA GLU A 111 -11.45 -4.31 6.14
C GLU A 111 -10.44 -3.20 5.85
N ILE A 112 -10.88 -1.94 5.99
CA ILE A 112 -10.01 -0.77 5.91
C ILE A 112 -9.67 -0.32 7.33
N LEU A 113 -8.39 -0.33 7.67
CA LEU A 113 -7.88 0.11 8.97
C LEU A 113 -7.02 1.36 8.80
N VAL A 114 -7.06 2.26 9.78
CA VAL A 114 -6.18 3.44 9.86
C VAL A 114 -5.43 3.46 11.17
N MET A 115 -4.17 3.89 11.12
CA MET A 115 -3.33 4.11 12.29
C MET A 115 -3.52 5.56 12.76
N LYS A 116 -4.18 5.75 13.90
CA LYS A 116 -4.49 7.10 14.42
C LYS A 116 -3.27 7.82 14.98
N GLU A 117 -2.31 7.08 15.51
CA GLU A 117 -1.05 7.60 16.01
C GLU A 117 0.08 6.84 15.34
N TYR A 118 0.91 7.55 14.58
CA TYR A 118 1.96 6.95 13.77
C TYR A 118 2.94 6.11 14.62
N GLU A 119 3.25 4.90 14.16
CA GLU A 119 4.06 3.87 14.84
C GLU A 119 3.50 3.32 16.17
N VAL A 120 2.29 3.73 16.57
CA VAL A 120 1.62 3.18 17.76
C VAL A 120 0.69 2.04 17.31
N LYS A 121 1.12 0.79 17.56
CA LYS A 121 0.40 -0.44 17.16
C LYS A 121 -1.05 -0.47 17.66
N GLU A 122 -1.29 0.01 18.88
CA GLU A 122 -2.62 -0.01 19.51
C GLU A 122 -3.58 1.04 18.91
N SER A 123 -3.07 1.96 18.08
CA SER A 123 -3.85 3.02 17.46
C SER A 123 -4.52 2.63 16.15
N TRP A 124 -4.25 1.42 15.64
CA TRP A 124 -4.95 0.87 14.48
C TRP A 124 -6.45 0.72 14.80
N THR A 125 -7.29 1.36 14.01
CA THR A 125 -8.74 1.31 14.15
C THR A 125 -9.41 1.01 12.82
N SER A 126 -10.47 0.21 12.87
CA SER A 126 -11.27 -0.13 11.70
C SER A 126 -12.14 1.06 11.30
N LEU A 127 -12.11 1.46 10.04
CA LEU A 127 -13.01 2.46 9.50
C LEU A 127 -14.33 1.84 9.03
N PHE A 128 -14.24 0.80 8.20
CA PHE A 128 -15.37 0.06 7.64
C PHE A 128 -14.85 -1.18 6.89
N SER A 129 -15.77 -2.09 6.55
CA SER A 129 -15.50 -3.26 5.73
C SER A 129 -16.26 -3.18 4.41
N ILE A 130 -15.55 -3.40 3.30
CA ILE A 130 -16.12 -3.48 1.97
C ILE A 130 -16.54 -4.92 1.73
N ARG A 131 -17.84 -5.17 1.53
CA ARG A 131 -18.38 -6.52 1.40
C ARG A 131 -18.37 -7.01 -0.05
N ASN A 132 -18.17 -8.32 -0.22
CA ASN A 132 -18.22 -9.00 -1.53
C ASN A 132 -17.33 -8.35 -2.60
N LEU A 133 -16.15 -7.86 -2.21
CA LEU A 133 -15.21 -7.28 -3.15
C LEU A 133 -14.36 -8.39 -3.75
N GLU A 134 -14.61 -8.72 -5.02
CA GLU A 134 -13.81 -9.70 -5.75
C GLU A 134 -12.39 -9.18 -5.98
N ILE A 135 -11.46 -9.58 -5.09
CA ILE A 135 -10.03 -9.33 -5.24
C ILE A 135 -9.36 -10.66 -5.51
N ASP A 136 -8.56 -10.71 -6.58
CA ASP A 136 -7.68 -11.84 -6.82
C ASP A 136 -6.52 -11.81 -5.81
N PRO A 137 -6.40 -12.84 -4.94
CA PRO A 137 -5.29 -12.94 -3.99
C PRO A 137 -3.91 -12.98 -4.67
N CYS A 138 -3.78 -13.39 -5.92
CA CYS A 138 -2.46 -13.38 -6.58
C CYS A 138 -2.02 -11.96 -6.99
N TYR A 139 -2.96 -11.04 -7.22
CA TYR A 139 -2.66 -9.68 -7.70
C TYR A 139 -2.88 -8.58 -6.64
N ARG A 140 -3.56 -8.88 -5.52
CA ARG A 140 -3.66 -8.19 -4.20
C ARG A 140 -3.32 -6.70 -4.14
N ALA A 141 -3.72 -5.87 -5.08
CA ALA A 141 -3.44 -4.44 -5.02
C ALA A 141 -4.77 -3.69 -4.93
N LEU A 142 -5.31 -3.61 -3.70
CA LEU A 142 -6.22 -2.53 -3.34
C LEU A 142 -5.38 -1.37 -2.85
N THR A 143 -5.39 -0.22 -3.51
CA THR A 143 -4.71 0.98 -3.00
C THR A 143 -5.76 1.99 -2.57
N PRO A 144 -5.97 2.21 -1.27
CA PRO A 144 -6.78 3.33 -0.79
C PRO A 144 -6.13 4.63 -1.26
N LEU A 145 -6.88 5.44 -2.00
CA LEU A 145 -6.36 6.66 -2.62
C LEU A 145 -6.73 7.90 -1.82
N PHE A 146 -8.02 8.03 -1.50
CA PHE A 146 -8.55 9.25 -0.92
C PHE A 146 -9.90 8.98 -0.27
N MET A 147 -10.22 9.73 0.78
CA MET A 147 -11.55 9.75 1.38
C MET A 147 -12.17 11.12 1.14
N THR A 148 -13.35 11.13 0.55
CA THR A 148 -14.09 12.38 0.32
C THR A 148 -14.67 12.92 1.62
N ASP A 149 -15.03 14.21 1.64
CA ASP A 149 -15.72 14.85 2.78
C ASP A 149 -17.05 14.16 3.14
N ASN A 150 -17.68 13.47 2.18
CA ASN A 150 -18.91 12.72 2.39
C ASN A 150 -18.68 11.34 3.03
N GLY A 151 -17.42 10.94 3.20
CA GLY A 151 -16.99 9.64 3.72
C GLY A 151 -16.90 8.54 2.66
N GLU A 152 -17.02 8.86 1.36
CA GLU A 152 -16.81 7.89 0.28
C GLU A 152 -15.32 7.62 0.10
N LEU A 153 -14.94 6.34 -0.03
CA LEU A 153 -13.57 5.92 -0.28
C LEU A 153 -13.32 5.78 -1.78
N ILE A 154 -12.32 6.46 -2.29
CA ILE A 154 -11.76 6.24 -3.62
C ILE A 154 -10.56 5.31 -3.49
N PHE A 155 -10.50 4.27 -4.30
CA PHE A 155 -9.42 3.30 -4.28
C PHE A 155 -9.19 2.69 -5.66
N THR A 156 -8.01 2.12 -5.88
CA THR A 156 -7.74 1.33 -7.07
C THR A 156 -7.73 -0.15 -6.78
N ILE A 157 -8.21 -0.96 -7.72
CA ILE A 157 -7.96 -2.41 -7.74
C ILE A 157 -7.28 -2.82 -9.04
N LYS A 158 -6.37 -3.79 -8.95
CA LYS A 158 -5.77 -4.44 -10.11
C LYS A 158 -6.59 -5.69 -10.48
N ASN A 159 -7.00 -5.79 -11.74
CA ASN A 159 -7.73 -6.96 -12.23
C ASN A 159 -6.80 -8.02 -12.84
N ILE A 160 -7.37 -9.18 -13.19
CA ILE A 160 -6.65 -10.35 -13.78
C ILE A 160 -5.90 -10.07 -15.09
N LEU A 161 -6.14 -8.92 -15.74
CA LEU A 161 -5.44 -8.49 -16.96
C LEU A 161 -4.38 -7.42 -16.68
N ASP A 162 -3.99 -7.26 -15.41
CA ASP A 162 -3.10 -6.22 -14.91
C ASP A 162 -3.58 -4.78 -15.20
N LYS A 163 -4.89 -4.57 -15.36
CA LYS A 163 -5.45 -3.22 -15.53
C LYS A 163 -5.94 -2.68 -14.20
N ILE A 164 -5.75 -1.39 -14.01
CA ILE A 164 -6.23 -0.67 -12.83
C ILE A 164 -7.66 -0.19 -13.08
N ASN A 165 -8.56 -0.55 -12.16
CA ASN A 165 -9.87 0.08 -12.04
C ASN A 165 -9.83 1.08 -10.88
N ILE A 166 -10.47 2.24 -11.06
CA ILE A 166 -10.68 3.21 -9.99
C ILE A 166 -12.13 3.06 -9.53
N LEU A 167 -12.32 2.79 -8.25
CA LEU A 167 -13.62 2.53 -7.66
C LEU A 167 -13.91 3.57 -6.57
N VAL A 168 -15.19 3.87 -6.38
CA VAL A 168 -15.71 4.63 -5.24
C VAL A 168 -16.59 3.72 -4.43
N TYR A 169 -16.27 3.53 -3.15
CA TYR A 169 -17.10 2.86 -2.18
C TYR A 169 -17.82 3.89 -1.32
N ASP A 170 -19.14 3.73 -1.18
CA ASP A 170 -19.98 4.48 -0.26
C ASP A 170 -20.27 3.60 0.97
N PRO A 171 -19.63 3.86 2.12
CA PRO A 171 -19.84 3.05 3.33
C PRO A 171 -21.26 3.16 3.90
N LYS A 172 -22.01 4.23 3.60
CA LYS A 172 -23.36 4.44 4.14
C LYS A 172 -24.38 3.52 3.49
N ASN A 173 -24.22 3.32 2.18
CA ASN A 173 -25.14 2.49 1.37
C ASN A 173 -24.55 1.13 1.00
N ASP A 174 -23.30 0.86 1.39
CA ASP A 174 -22.54 -0.33 1.04
C ASP A 174 -22.58 -0.63 -0.47
N ASN A 175 -22.18 0.38 -1.26
CA ASN A 175 -22.24 0.31 -2.71
C ASN A 175 -20.90 0.73 -3.33
N ILE A 176 -20.57 0.10 -4.45
CA ILE A 176 -19.34 0.37 -5.22
C ILE A 176 -19.72 0.90 -6.60
N LYS A 177 -19.06 1.97 -7.02
CA LYS A 177 -19.20 2.56 -8.36
C LYS A 177 -17.85 2.53 -9.07
N ASP A 178 -17.84 2.11 -10.33
CA ASP A 178 -16.65 2.15 -11.19
C ASP A 178 -16.54 3.53 -11.86
N ILE A 179 -15.41 4.21 -11.68
CA ILE A 179 -15.10 5.47 -12.37
C ILE A 179 -14.56 5.12 -13.76
N GLN A 180 -15.39 5.33 -14.78
CA GLN A 180 -14.96 5.22 -16.17
C GLN A 180 -14.14 6.45 -16.55
N LEU A 181 -12.85 6.25 -16.87
CA LEU A 181 -12.01 7.30 -17.45
C LEU A 181 -12.57 7.71 -18.83
N ALA A 182 -12.41 9.00 -19.18
CA ALA A 182 -12.85 9.53 -20.47
C ALA A 182 -12.24 8.68 -21.60
N ASN A 183 -13.11 8.02 -22.40
CA ASN A 183 -12.87 7.01 -23.44
C ASN A 183 -13.23 5.55 -23.09
N GLY A 184 -13.63 5.25 -21.85
CA GLY A 184 -14.04 3.89 -21.43
C GLY A 184 -12.93 2.85 -21.54
N ARG A 185 -11.68 3.29 -21.73
CA ARG A 185 -10.52 2.41 -21.83
C ARG A 185 -9.90 2.26 -20.46
N LYS A 186 -9.97 1.04 -19.92
CA LYS A 186 -9.15 0.60 -18.80
C LYS A 186 -7.73 0.42 -19.33
N GLU A 187 -6.86 1.39 -19.05
CA GLU A 187 -5.46 1.37 -19.46
C GLU A 187 -4.63 0.48 -18.53
N ARG A 188 -3.49 0.02 -19.04
CA ARG A 188 -2.44 -0.56 -18.19
C ARG A 188 -1.76 0.59 -17.47
N MET A 189 -2.29 0.95 -16.33
CA MET A 189 -1.71 1.97 -15.47
C MET A 189 -0.80 1.29 -14.45
N TRP A 190 0.43 1.77 -14.29
CA TRP A 190 1.41 1.17 -13.39
C TRP A 190 1.39 1.77 -11.99
N CYS A 191 0.96 3.03 -11.85
CA CYS A 191 0.88 3.72 -10.58
C CYS A 191 -0.23 4.77 -10.60
N THR A 192 -0.79 5.07 -9.42
CA THR A 192 -1.74 6.16 -9.20
C THR A 192 -1.21 7.02 -8.07
N ILE A 193 -1.24 8.34 -8.23
CA ILE A 193 -0.85 9.28 -7.19
C ILE A 193 -2.02 10.26 -7.03
N CYS A 194 -2.43 10.51 -5.79
CA CYS A 194 -3.36 11.57 -5.46
C CYS A 194 -2.59 12.89 -5.41
N TYR A 195 -2.94 13.81 -6.30
CA TYR A 195 -2.37 15.15 -6.32
C TYR A 195 -3.42 16.15 -5.82
N VAL A 196 -3.10 16.85 -4.75
CA VAL A 196 -3.84 18.04 -4.32
C VAL A 196 -3.06 19.24 -4.84
N GLU A 197 -3.74 20.08 -5.61
CA GLU A 197 -3.11 21.27 -6.20
C GLU A 197 -2.53 22.16 -5.11
N CYS A 198 -1.27 22.55 -5.30
CA CYS A 198 -0.56 23.46 -4.42
C CYS A 198 -0.13 24.69 -5.23
N LEU A 199 -0.25 25.88 -4.64
CA LEU A 199 0.16 27.14 -5.26
C LEU A 199 1.69 27.35 -5.26
N ILE A 200 2.46 26.40 -4.74
CA ILE A 200 3.92 26.46 -4.68
C ILE A 200 4.50 26.03 -6.03
N SER A 201 5.26 26.92 -6.66
CA SER A 201 5.95 26.61 -7.91
C SER A 201 7.12 25.64 -7.66
N PRO A 202 7.32 24.62 -8.51
CA PRO A 202 8.49 23.74 -8.43
C PRO A 202 9.83 24.48 -8.47
N ASP A 203 9.87 25.67 -9.07
CA ASP A 203 11.09 26.49 -9.20
C ASP A 203 11.59 27.02 -7.85
N GLU A 204 10.74 27.13 -6.84
CA GLU A 204 11.13 27.59 -5.50
C GLU A 204 11.87 26.50 -4.72
N LEU A 205 11.70 25.22 -5.07
CA LEU A 205 12.34 24.07 -4.41
C LEU A 205 13.76 23.78 -4.91
N LEU A 206 14.21 24.45 -5.97
CA LEU A 206 15.55 24.26 -6.57
C LEU A 206 16.58 25.31 -6.13
N LEU A 207 16.20 26.23 -5.23
CA LEU A 207 17.04 27.38 -4.85
C LEU A 207 17.66 27.29 -3.44
N GLU A 208 17.63 26.13 -2.77
CA GLU A 208 18.29 25.90 -1.45
C GLU A 208 19.41 24.82 -1.45
#